data_AF-A0A7L7IXF1-F1
#
_entry.id   AF-A0A7L7IXF1-F1
#
_cell.length_a   1.000
_cell.length_b   1.000
_cell.length_c   1.000
_cell.angle_alpha   90.00
_cell.angle_beta   90.00
_cell.angle_gamma   90.00
#
_symmetry.space_group_name_H-M   'P 1'
#
loop_
_entity.id
_entity.type
_entity.pdbx_description
1 polymer ?
#
loop_
_entity_poly.entity_id
_entity_poly.type
_entity_poly.pdbx_seq_one_letter_code
_entity_poly.pdbx_strand_id
1 'polypeptide(L)'
;MPRPRIPRNICGRPADTCFKPNARPMSQLEHVHLKEDEFEALRLVDLLGMQQQEAAVAMGVSRQTLANVLKAARFKVVDCLTQGKALIMHSEREGVTQDDHSHSSE
;
A
#
# COMPACT_ATOMS: atom_id res chain seq x y z
N MET A 1 17.55 -1.17 -23.13
CA MET A 1 16.96 0.08 -22.60
C MET A 1 15.78 -0.28 -21.69
N PRO A 2 15.60 0.37 -20.53
CA PRO A 2 14.42 0.15 -19.71
C PRO A 2 13.18 0.65 -20.48
N ARG A 3 12.17 -0.22 -20.65
CA ARG A 3 10.91 0.15 -21.29
C ARG A 3 10.25 1.25 -20.45
N PRO A 4 9.88 2.42 -21.02
CA PRO A 4 9.16 3.47 -20.31
C PRO A 4 7.90 2.89 -19.65
N ARG A 5 7.67 3.24 -18.39
CA ARG A 5 6.46 2.80 -17.69
C ARG A 5 5.27 3.56 -18.30
N ILE A 6 4.30 2.81 -18.80
CA ILE A 6 3.05 3.37 -19.30
C ILE A 6 2.29 3.94 -18.09
N PRO A 7 1.76 5.18 -18.17
CA PRO A 7 0.94 5.75 -17.10
C PRO A 7 -0.27 4.85 -16.84
N ARG A 8 -0.64 4.71 -15.57
CA ARG A 8 -1.75 3.86 -15.12
C ARG A 8 -2.88 4.71 -14.58
N ASN A 9 -4.11 4.24 -14.74
CA ASN A 9 -5.26 4.90 -14.15
C ASN A 9 -5.45 4.41 -12.70
N ILE A 10 -5.41 5.35 -11.75
CA ILE A 10 -5.54 5.11 -10.31
C ILE A 10 -6.67 6.00 -9.82
N CYS A 11 -7.79 5.41 -9.44
CA CYS A 11 -8.97 6.15 -9.01
C CYS A 11 -9.23 6.06 -7.50
N GLY A 12 -8.80 4.97 -6.86
CA GLY A 12 -8.90 4.80 -5.43
C GLY A 12 -7.88 5.63 -4.67
N ARG A 13 -8.27 6.11 -3.49
CA ARG A 13 -7.36 6.68 -2.50
C ARG A 13 -7.51 5.88 -1.19
N PRO A 14 -6.41 5.61 -0.48
CA PRO A 14 -6.50 5.01 0.83
C PRO A 14 -7.17 6.00 1.80
N ALA A 15 -7.91 5.46 2.78
CA ALA A 15 -8.55 6.28 3.81
C ALA A 15 -7.51 6.95 4.72
N ASP A 16 -6.45 6.21 5.04
CA ASP A 16 -5.34 6.64 5.87
C ASP A 16 -4.01 6.43 5.14
N THR A 17 -3.01 7.24 5.47
CA THR A 17 -1.69 7.15 4.86
C THR A 17 -0.85 5.99 5.42
N CYS A 18 -1.21 5.44 6.58
CA CYS A 18 -0.54 4.30 7.18
C CYS A 18 -1.49 3.41 7.99
N PHE A 19 -1.17 2.11 8.06
CA PHE A 19 -1.76 1.15 8.98
C PHE A 19 -0.65 0.46 9.75
N LYS A 20 -0.82 0.29 11.07
CA LYS A 20 0.20 -0.32 11.93
C LYS A 20 -0.43 -1.20 13.02
N PRO A 21 0.29 -2.22 13.52
CA PRO A 21 -0.15 -2.96 14.69
C PRO A 21 -0.29 -2.06 15.94
N ASN A 22 -1.22 -2.45 16.80
CA ASN A 22 -1.47 -1.77 18.06
C ASN A 22 -0.31 -1.95 19.05
N ALA A 23 -0.19 -1.04 20.00
CA ALA A 23 0.78 -1.06 21.12
C ALA A 23 2.28 -0.94 20.76
N ARG A 24 2.63 -0.71 19.49
CA ARG A 24 4.02 -0.42 19.09
C ARG A 24 4.15 0.96 18.42
N PRO A 25 5.16 1.78 18.81
CA PRO A 25 5.42 3.05 18.16
C PRO A 25 5.96 2.85 16.74
N MET A 26 5.66 3.78 15.83
CA MET A 26 6.06 3.70 14.42
C MET A 26 7.58 3.61 14.21
N SER A 27 8.35 4.19 15.12
CA SER A 27 9.83 4.19 15.09
C SER A 27 10.45 2.81 15.31
N GLN A 28 9.71 1.87 15.87
CA GLN A 28 10.18 0.51 16.17
C GLN A 28 9.68 -0.53 15.17
N LEU A 29 8.90 -0.11 14.17
CA LEU A 29 8.29 -0.99 13.18
C LEU A 29 9.05 -0.92 11.87
N GLU A 30 9.24 -2.07 11.23
CA GLU A 30 9.64 -2.10 9.83
C GLU A 30 8.49 -1.56 8.96
N HIS A 31 8.84 -0.77 7.94
CA HIS A 31 7.86 -0.13 7.06
C HIS A 31 7.82 -0.85 5.71
N VAL A 32 6.62 -1.20 5.28
CA VAL A 32 6.35 -1.77 3.97
C VAL A 32 5.53 -0.77 3.18
N HIS A 33 6.09 -0.30 2.08
CA HIS A 33 5.41 0.66 1.20
C HIS A 33 4.52 -0.07 0.21
N LEU A 34 3.21 0.16 0.30
CA LEU A 34 2.24 -0.20 -0.70
C LEU A 34 2.16 0.92 -1.74
N LYS A 35 2.42 0.59 -3.00
CA LYS A 35 2.34 1.57 -4.08
C LYS A 35 0.88 1.85 -4.42
N GLU A 36 0.63 3.00 -5.04
CA GLU A 36 -0.71 3.39 -5.48
C GLU A 36 -1.32 2.39 -6.48
N ASP A 37 -0.51 1.82 -7.38
CA ASP A 37 -0.98 0.79 -8.33
C ASP A 37 -1.28 -0.55 -7.64
N GLU A 38 -0.52 -0.89 -6.61
CA GLU A 38 -0.74 -2.07 -5.77
C GLU A 38 -2.03 -1.92 -4.96
N PHE A 39 -2.27 -0.73 -4.39
CA PHE A 39 -3.52 -0.40 -3.69
C PHE A 39 -4.73 -0.47 -4.62
N GLU A 40 -4.64 0.15 -5.81
CA GLU A 40 -5.74 0.14 -6.77
C GLU A 40 -6.06 -1.28 -7.25
N ALA A 41 -5.03 -2.11 -7.49
CA ALA A 41 -5.24 -3.50 -7.87
C ALA A 41 -5.97 -4.30 -6.79
N LEU A 42 -5.61 -4.13 -5.52
CA LEU A 42 -6.33 -4.73 -4.38
C LEU A 42 -7.77 -4.21 -4.31
N ARG A 43 -7.98 -2.90 -4.49
CA ARG A 43 -9.31 -2.29 -4.46
C ARG A 43 -10.22 -2.86 -5.55
N LEU A 44 -9.76 -2.90 -6.80
CA LEU A 44 -10.58 -3.36 -7.93
C LEU A 44 -10.87 -4.87 -7.83
N VAL A 45 -9.86 -5.68 -7.55
CA VAL A 45 -10.01 -7.15 -7.61
C VAL A 45 -10.49 -7.73 -6.28
N ASP A 46 -9.83 -7.40 -5.17
CA ASP A 46 -10.08 -8.05 -3.88
C ASP A 46 -11.23 -7.40 -3.10
N LEU A 47 -11.41 -6.08 -3.21
CA LEU A 47 -12.51 -5.38 -2.52
C LEU A 47 -13.79 -5.27 -3.38
N LEU A 48 -13.67 -4.84 -4.64
CA LEU A 48 -14.83 -4.68 -5.54
C LEU A 48 -15.20 -5.95 -6.31
N GLY A 49 -14.41 -7.02 -6.20
CA GLY A 49 -14.69 -8.30 -6.82
C GLY A 49 -14.62 -8.31 -8.35
N MET A 50 -13.95 -7.32 -8.98
CA MET A 50 -13.84 -7.26 -10.43
C MET A 50 -13.01 -8.41 -10.98
N GLN A 51 -13.35 -8.87 -12.19
CA GLN A 51 -12.50 -9.84 -12.88
C GLN A 51 -11.15 -9.21 -13.23
N GLN A 52 -10.07 -9.98 -13.16
CA GLN A 52 -8.72 -9.46 -13.44
C GLN A 52 -8.59 -8.85 -14.85
N GLN A 53 -9.32 -9.35 -15.84
CA GLN A 53 -9.29 -8.77 -17.17
C GLN A 53 -9.93 -7.38 -17.19
N GLU A 54 -11.06 -7.20 -16.50
CA GLU A 54 -11.77 -5.92 -16.39
C GLU A 54 -10.98 -4.90 -15.58
N ALA A 55 -10.41 -5.31 -14.45
CA ALA A 55 -9.55 -4.46 -13.64
C ALA A 55 -8.28 -4.02 -14.40
N ALA A 56 -7.70 -4.89 -15.24
CA ALA A 56 -6.53 -4.54 -16.05
C ALA A 56 -6.88 -3.47 -17.09
N VAL A 57 -8.05 -3.59 -17.72
CA VAL A 57 -8.57 -2.56 -18.64
C VAL A 57 -8.82 -1.26 -17.89
N ALA A 58 -9.47 -1.30 -16.72
CA ALA A 58 -9.74 -0.12 -15.91
C ALA A 58 -8.47 0.64 -15.50
N MET A 59 -7.39 -0.08 -15.20
CA MET A 59 -6.07 0.49 -14.87
C MET A 59 -5.22 0.88 -16.10
N GLY A 60 -5.63 0.51 -17.32
CA GLY A 60 -4.87 0.75 -18.54
C GLY A 60 -3.60 -0.10 -18.66
N VAL A 61 -3.59 -1.31 -18.09
CA VAL A 61 -2.42 -2.21 -18.09
C VAL A 61 -2.74 -3.56 -18.71
N SER A 62 -1.70 -4.34 -19.06
CA SER A 62 -1.90 -5.72 -19.49
C SER A 62 -2.39 -6.59 -18.33
N ARG A 63 -3.14 -7.66 -18.63
CA ARG A 63 -3.57 -8.66 -17.63
C ARG A 63 -2.40 -9.23 -16.83
N GLN A 64 -1.26 -9.50 -17.47
CA GLN A 64 -0.06 -9.99 -16.82
C GLN A 64 0.54 -8.94 -15.86
N THR A 65 0.53 -7.67 -16.25
CA THR A 65 0.97 -6.56 -15.39
C THR A 65 0.08 -6.46 -14.16
N LEU A 66 -1.25 -6.51 -14.31
CA LEU A 66 -2.17 -6.50 -13.18
C LEU A 66 -1.90 -7.69 -12.25
N ALA A 67 -1.77 -8.90 -12.79
CA ALA A 67 -1.51 -10.09 -11.98
C ALA A 67 -0.22 -9.98 -11.16
N ASN A 68 0.84 -9.42 -11.75
CA ASN A 68 2.10 -9.17 -11.04
C ASN A 68 1.96 -8.11 -9.94
N VAL A 69 1.27 -7.01 -10.22
CA VAL A 69 1.00 -5.94 -9.25
C VAL A 69 0.17 -6.49 -8.09
N LEU A 70 -0.90 -7.23 -8.37
CA LEU A 70 -1.77 -7.83 -7.38
C LEU A 70 -1.03 -8.86 -6.50
N LYS A 71 -0.16 -9.68 -7.10
CA LYS A 71 0.70 -10.62 -6.36
C LYS A 71 1.62 -9.89 -5.39
N ALA A 72 2.29 -8.82 -5.84
CA ALA A 72 3.17 -8.02 -4.99
C ALA A 72 2.39 -7.33 -3.85
N ALA A 73 1.21 -6.77 -4.17
CA ALA A 73 0.35 -6.10 -3.22
C ALA A 73 -0.12 -7.05 -2.09
N ARG A 74 -0.64 -8.22 -2.46
CA ARG A 74 -1.08 -9.25 -1.49
C ARG A 74 0.07 -9.73 -0.62
N PHE A 75 1.25 -9.96 -1.20
CA PHE A 75 2.44 -10.33 -0.42
C PHE A 75 2.75 -9.29 0.65
N LYS A 76 2.80 -8.00 0.29
CA LYS A 76 3.08 -6.91 1.24
C LYS A 76 2.07 -6.83 2.37
N VAL A 77 0.78 -6.98 2.05
CA VAL A 77 -0.29 -6.98 3.05
C VAL A 77 -0.12 -8.16 4.00
N VAL A 78 0.07 -9.37 3.48
CA VAL A 78 0.27 -10.57 4.30
C VAL A 78 1.55 -10.47 5.13
N ASP A 79 2.63 -9.93 4.57
CA ASP A 79 3.89 -9.69 5.29
C ASP A 79 3.68 -8.76 6.50
N CYS A 80 2.93 -7.67 6.31
CA CYS A 80 2.60 -6.76 7.42
C CYS A 80 1.75 -7.44 8.48
N LEU A 81 0.74 -8.21 8.08
CA LEU A 81 -0.16 -8.89 9.01
C LEU A 81 0.54 -10.01 9.79
N THR A 82 1.49 -10.71 9.17
CA THR A 82 2.20 -11.85 9.79
C THR A 82 3.41 -11.43 10.63
N GLN A 83 4.16 -10.42 10.19
CA GLN A 83 5.38 -9.97 10.86
C GLN A 83 5.14 -8.74 11.76
N GLY A 84 3.92 -8.17 11.75
CA GLY A 84 3.59 -6.98 12.53
C GLY A 84 4.32 -5.73 12.04
N LYS A 85 4.35 -5.53 10.71
CA LYS A 85 4.98 -4.35 10.09
C LYS A 85 3.96 -3.23 9.87
N ALA A 86 4.45 -2.01 9.71
CA ALA A 86 3.61 -0.88 9.31
C ALA A 86 3.46 -0.87 7.78
N LEU A 87 2.23 -0.75 7.29
CA LEU A 87 1.88 -0.63 5.88
C LEU A 87 1.68 0.85 5.54
N ILE A 88 2.52 1.39 4.66
CA ILE A 88 2.53 2.81 4.28
C ILE A 88 1.98 2.96 2.87
N MET A 89 0.99 3.84 2.67
CA MET A 89 0.27 3.99 1.39
C MET A 89 0.55 5.33 0.68
N HIS A 90 1.10 6.34 1.37
CA HIS A 90 1.61 7.56 0.76
C HIS A 90 2.98 7.95 1.33
N SER A 91 3.88 8.37 0.45
CA SER A 91 5.04 9.18 0.82
C SER A 91 4.64 10.64 0.66
N GLU A 92 4.02 11.22 1.68
CA GLU A 92 4.23 12.64 1.90
C GLU A 92 5.74 12.80 2.16
N ARG A 93 6.37 13.80 1.56
CA ARG A 93 7.78 14.11 1.82
C ARG A 93 8.01 14.20 3.32
N GLU A 94 9.18 13.76 3.77
CA GLU A 94 9.66 13.86 5.15
C GLU A 94 9.13 15.12 5.86
N GLY A 95 8.24 14.90 6.81
CA GLY A 95 7.71 15.88 7.74
C GLY A 95 7.67 15.23 9.10
N VAL A 96 8.75 15.42 9.85
CA VAL A 96 8.90 15.04 11.25
C VAL A 96 7.63 15.38 12.03
N THR A 97 6.90 14.38 12.51
CA THR A 97 5.98 14.54 13.63
C THR A 97 6.60 13.80 14.80
N GLN A 98 7.35 14.59 15.56
CA GLN A 98 7.85 14.27 16.88
C GLN A 98 6.64 14.24 17.82
N ASP A 99 6.03 13.07 17.98
CA ASP A 99 5.04 12.86 19.04
C ASP A 99 5.79 12.49 20.32
N ASP A 100 6.29 13.56 20.97
CA ASP A 100 6.59 13.57 22.40
C ASP A 100 5.29 13.27 23.16
N HIS A 101 5.20 12.08 23.75
CA HIS A 101 4.33 11.86 24.91
C HIS A 101 5.20 11.38 26.07
N SER A 102 5.86 12.36 26.67
CA SER A 102 6.36 12.34 28.04
C SER A 102 5.20 12.06 28.99
N HIS A 103 4.97 10.80 29.35
CA HIS A 103 4.24 10.50 30.58
C HIS A 103 5.24 10.61 31.74
N SER A 104 5.41 11.84 32.21
CA SER A 104 5.76 12.07 33.61
C SER A 104 4.54 11.70 34.43
N SER A 105 4.69 10.80 35.37
CA SER A 105 3.79 10.71 36.51
C SER A 105 4.65 10.33 37.72
N GLU A 106 4.46 11.17 38.74
CA GLU A 106 5.09 11.20 40.06
C GLU A 106 5.01 9.87 40.83
#